data_AF-A0AAV1Z0C4-F1
#
_entry.id   AF-A0AAV1Z0C4-F1
#
_cell.length_a   1.000
_cell.length_b   1.000
_cell.length_c   1.000
_cell.angle_alpha   90.00
_cell.angle_beta   90.00
_cell.angle_gamma   90.00
#
_symmetry.space_group_name_H-M   'P 1'
#
loop_
_entity.id
_entity.type
_entity.pdbx_description
1 polymer ?
#
loop_
_entity_poly.entity_id
_entity_poly.type
_entity_poly.pdbx_seq_one_letter_code
_entity_poly.pdbx_strand_id
1 'polypeptide(L)'
;MAKSETKLLLQSNNKNLLPPVFLAEFSNADLKFKKRHSLQFQSYRSSEKNALSNPKKMLVASTDKLQYVGSNFESEMSKVTSSLLKVGVYNRRTRQFKLHDADFFHLKPLLKCRVDVNNSQKSWSEKTQDLALTFGSKNRKRVISSRLKYESAANDTISHDKVQSSISSETTITEENKEECQIIPPQNKNANRVDEIYNIYDVIPKGDYDCLDTEAKIFMNVTRENLQLLRNDAKYCEFILHFLEVRFQNLSLHTAKLLCYLNYMTVLIKTTYKELKRKEDILFSSLSDKLIILACKE
;
A
#
# COMPACT_ATOMS: atom_id res chain seq x y z
N MET A 1 29.39 4.00 27.81
CA MET A 1 28.62 3.55 26.63
C MET A 1 27.77 4.71 26.13
N ALA A 2 28.17 5.28 25.00
CA ALA A 2 27.72 6.59 24.52
C ALA A 2 26.33 6.53 23.86
N LYS A 3 25.35 7.23 24.45
CA LYS A 3 24.08 7.57 23.80
C LYS A 3 24.34 8.79 22.91
N SER A 4 24.31 8.59 21.60
CA SER A 4 24.46 9.66 20.61
C SER A 4 23.13 10.39 20.45
N GLU A 5 23.02 11.55 21.11
CA GLU A 5 22.00 12.55 20.82
C GLU A 5 22.40 13.30 19.54
N THR A 6 21.71 13.02 18.43
CA THR A 6 21.88 13.81 17.20
C THR A 6 21.04 15.06 17.25
N LYS A 7 21.69 16.15 17.61
CA LYS A 7 21.22 17.53 17.53
C LYS A 7 21.12 17.94 16.05
N LEU A 8 19.91 18.06 15.52
CA LEU A 8 19.67 18.64 14.20
C LEU A 8 19.75 20.17 14.32
N LEU A 9 20.85 20.73 13.84
CA LEU A 9 21.10 22.16 13.80
C LEU A 9 20.48 22.73 12.52
N LEU A 10 19.28 23.29 12.63
CA LEU A 10 18.66 24.09 11.58
C LEU A 10 19.18 25.53 11.71
N GLN A 11 20.02 25.95 10.77
CA GLN A 11 20.42 27.35 10.64
C GLN A 11 19.23 28.15 10.11
N SER A 12 18.56 28.89 10.99
CA SER A 12 17.65 29.97 10.62
C SER A 12 18.48 31.25 10.45
N ASN A 13 18.47 31.82 9.24
CA ASN A 13 19.10 33.12 8.93
C ASN A 13 18.35 34.33 9.53
N ASN A 14 17.37 34.12 10.40
CA ASN A 14 16.70 35.18 11.15
C ASN A 14 17.10 35.11 12.62
N LYS A 15 17.98 36.04 13.03
CA LYS A 15 18.68 36.07 14.34
C LYS A 15 17.78 36.15 15.59
N ASN A 16 16.45 36.30 15.44
CA ASN A 16 15.52 36.51 16.57
C ASN A 16 14.32 35.55 16.61
N LEU A 17 14.24 34.53 15.74
CA LEU A 17 13.19 33.50 15.84
C LEU A 17 13.81 32.14 16.11
N LEU A 18 13.35 31.48 17.17
CA LEU A 18 13.61 30.06 17.42
C LEU A 18 13.36 29.27 16.12
N PRO A 19 14.27 28.37 15.73
CA PRO A 19 14.09 27.59 14.52
C PRO A 19 12.79 26.79 14.63
N PRO A 20 11.97 26.75 13.57
CA PRO A 20 10.73 25.99 13.58
C PRO A 20 11.06 24.51 13.78
N VAL A 21 10.33 23.85 14.68
CA VAL A 21 10.46 22.43 14.95
C VAL A 21 9.45 21.69 14.10
N PHE A 22 9.92 20.70 13.34
CA PHE A 22 9.07 19.87 12.50
C PHE A 22 9.23 18.40 12.92
N LEU A 23 8.10 17.70 12.98
CA LEU A 23 8.08 16.24 13.08
C LEU A 23 7.68 15.69 11.71
N ALA A 24 8.49 14.79 11.17
CA ALA A 24 8.29 14.23 9.85
C ALA A 24 8.24 12.71 9.91
N GLU A 25 7.21 12.12 9.32
CA GLU A 25 7.07 10.69 9.12
C GLU A 25 7.26 10.36 7.64
N PHE A 26 8.19 9.46 7.32
CA PHE A 26 8.43 9.01 5.96
C PHE A 26 7.57 7.78 5.66
N SER A 27 6.81 7.83 4.58
CA SER A 27 5.99 6.69 4.09
C SER A 27 6.79 5.39 3.87
N ASN A 28 8.07 5.49 3.51
CA ASN A 28 8.94 4.34 3.24
C ASN A 28 9.73 3.86 4.48
N ALA A 29 9.20 4.10 5.69
CA ALA A 29 9.83 3.82 6.97
C ALA A 29 11.13 4.63 7.26
N ASP A 30 11.74 4.34 8.41
CA ASP A 30 12.83 5.13 8.98
C ASP A 30 14.09 5.18 8.10
N LEU A 31 14.58 6.39 7.87
CA LEU A 31 15.86 6.61 7.23
C LEU A 31 17.00 6.05 8.08
N LYS A 32 17.83 5.21 7.46
CA LYS A 32 19.05 4.65 8.08
C LYS A 32 19.90 5.79 8.66
N PHE A 33 20.31 5.64 9.92
CA PHE A 33 21.05 6.66 10.68
C PHE A 33 22.24 7.26 9.90
N LYS A 34 23.01 6.43 9.19
CA LYS A 34 24.16 6.84 8.37
C LYS A 34 23.82 7.80 7.22
N LYS A 35 22.57 7.83 6.75
CA LYS A 35 22.09 8.67 5.64
C LYS A 35 21.28 9.90 6.12
N ARG A 36 21.17 10.11 7.43
CA ARG A 36 20.44 11.27 7.97
C ARG A 36 21.17 12.60 7.70
N HIS A 37 22.49 12.56 7.57
CA HIS A 37 23.31 13.76 7.29
C HIS A 37 23.22 14.22 5.84
N SER A 38 22.84 13.35 4.90
CA SER A 38 22.65 13.71 3.48
C SER A 38 21.25 14.24 3.19
N LEU A 39 20.37 14.31 4.19
CA LEU A 39 19.01 14.80 4.00
C LEU A 39 18.97 16.32 4.13
N GLN A 40 18.46 16.97 3.10
CA GLN A 40 18.21 18.41 3.13
C GLN A 40 16.72 18.67 3.25
N PHE A 41 16.32 19.51 4.19
CA PHE A 41 14.94 19.91 4.39
C PHE A 41 14.71 21.34 3.92
N GLN A 42 13.64 21.56 3.18
CA GLN A 42 13.17 22.87 2.74
C GLN A 42 11.71 23.04 3.16
N SER A 43 11.41 24.12 3.87
CA SER A 43 10.07 24.43 4.33
C SER A 43 9.51 25.64 3.57
N TYR A 44 8.29 25.50 3.07
CA TYR A 44 7.54 26.56 2.42
C TYR A 44 6.31 26.89 3.25
N ARG A 45 5.95 28.17 3.28
CA ARG A 45 4.76 28.66 3.97
C ARG A 45 4.01 29.60 3.04
N SER A 46 2.69 29.41 2.93
CA SER A 46 1.85 30.34 2.19
C SER A 46 1.84 31.71 2.84
N SER A 47 1.85 32.75 2.02
CA SER A 47 1.74 34.15 2.45
C SER A 47 0.30 34.54 2.80
N GLU A 48 -0.69 33.72 2.44
CA GLU A 48 -2.10 33.97 2.73
C GLU A 48 -2.36 33.87 4.25
N LYS A 49 -2.75 35.00 4.84
CA LYS A 49 -3.12 35.09 6.25
C LYS A 49 -4.63 34.94 6.39
N ASN A 50 -5.12 33.72 6.43
CA ASN A 50 -6.51 33.46 6.82
C ASN A 50 -6.60 33.41 8.34
N ALA A 51 -7.30 34.36 8.97
CA ALA A 51 -7.41 34.45 10.43
C ALA A 51 -8.10 33.23 11.08
N LEU A 52 -8.89 32.48 10.31
CA LEU A 52 -9.65 31.31 10.77
C LEU A 52 -8.91 29.97 10.58
N SER A 53 -7.78 29.93 9.87
CA SER A 53 -7.15 28.66 9.45
C SER A 53 -5.64 28.67 9.66
N ASN A 54 -5.09 27.50 10.01
CA ASN A 54 -3.66 27.33 10.12
C ASN A 54 -2.96 27.71 8.81
N PRO A 55 -1.78 28.35 8.88
CA PRO A 55 -1.02 28.67 7.67
C PRO A 55 -0.69 27.39 6.91
N LYS A 56 -0.98 27.39 5.61
CA LYS A 56 -0.58 26.30 4.70
C LYS A 56 0.95 26.23 4.67
N LYS A 57 1.51 25.08 5.05
CA LYS A 57 2.93 24.79 5.05
C LYS A 57 3.19 23.52 4.25
N MET A 58 4.36 23.48 3.62
CA MET A 58 4.85 22.33 2.88
C MET A 58 6.30 22.06 3.30
N LEU A 59 6.62 20.80 3.52
CA LEU A 59 7.96 20.34 3.82
C LEU A 59 8.45 19.45 2.68
N VAL A 60 9.64 19.75 2.18
CA VAL A 60 10.32 18.98 1.14
C VAL A 60 11.61 18.43 1.73
N ALA A 61 11.77 17.11 1.68
CA ALA A 61 13.01 16.45 2.07
C ALA A 61 13.71 15.90 0.82
N SER A 62 14.90 16.39 0.52
CA SER A 62 15.69 15.98 -0.63
C SER A 62 16.82 15.05 -0.21
N THR A 63 16.95 13.95 -0.94
CA THR A 63 18.06 12.99 -0.88
C THR A 63 18.70 12.91 -2.27
N ASP A 64 19.90 12.34 -2.40
CA ASP A 64 20.62 12.21 -3.68
C ASP A 64 19.78 11.62 -4.84
N LYS A 65 18.83 10.73 -4.53
CA LYS A 65 18.03 9.99 -5.54
C LYS A 65 16.54 10.31 -5.53
N LEU A 66 16.03 10.86 -4.44
CA LEU A 66 14.59 10.94 -4.21
C LEU A 66 14.24 12.19 -3.41
N GLN A 67 13.13 12.80 -3.79
CA GLN A 67 12.52 13.91 -3.08
C GLN A 67 11.27 13.41 -2.40
N TYR A 68 11.02 13.89 -1.20
CA TYR A 68 9.78 13.65 -0.47
C TYR A 68 9.07 14.97 -0.24
N VAL A 69 7.75 14.96 -0.36
CA VAL A 69 6.90 16.13 -0.17
C VAL A 69 5.79 15.78 0.82
N GLY A 70 5.54 16.69 1.76
CA GLY A 70 4.39 16.64 2.66
C GLY A 70 3.78 18.01 2.84
N SER A 71 2.45 18.07 2.84
CA SER A 71 1.65 19.28 2.96
C SER A 71 0.72 19.16 4.16
N ASN A 72 0.44 20.28 4.84
CA ASN A 72 -0.48 20.29 6.00
C ASN A 72 -1.94 20.63 5.64
N PHE A 73 -2.27 20.73 4.35
CA PHE A 73 -3.54 21.29 3.86
C PHE A 73 -4.30 20.38 2.89
N GLU A 74 -3.73 19.25 2.51
CA GLU A 74 -4.25 18.38 1.44
C GLU A 74 -5.01 17.16 1.97
N SER A 75 -4.74 16.74 3.20
CA SER A 75 -5.39 15.58 3.83
C SER A 75 -6.32 16.01 4.98
N GLU A 76 -7.50 15.39 5.08
CA GLU A 76 -8.44 15.64 6.18
C GLU A 76 -7.84 15.30 7.55
N MET A 77 -6.96 14.29 7.63
CA MET A 77 -6.23 13.94 8.86
C MET A 77 -5.21 15.01 9.29
N SER A 78 -4.78 15.87 8.35
CA SER A 78 -3.81 16.92 8.64
C SER A 78 -4.41 18.13 9.37
N LYS A 79 -5.74 18.30 9.33
CA LYS A 79 -6.42 19.43 9.98
C LYS A 79 -6.48 19.29 11.51
N VAL A 80 -6.54 18.06 12.00
CA VAL A 80 -6.76 17.75 13.43
C VAL A 80 -5.43 17.65 14.21
N THR A 81 -4.37 17.18 13.57
CA THR A 81 -3.12 16.81 14.24
C THR A 81 -2.08 17.93 14.31
N SER A 82 -2.06 18.88 13.37
CA SER A 82 -0.99 19.89 13.30
C SER A 82 -1.08 20.98 14.37
N SER A 83 -2.26 21.25 14.94
CA SER A 83 -2.46 22.37 15.88
C SER A 83 -2.18 22.05 17.35
N LEU A 84 -2.00 20.78 17.70
CA LEU A 84 -1.91 20.34 19.10
C LEU A 84 -0.55 19.72 19.46
N LEU A 85 0.32 19.50 18.47
CA LEU A 85 1.59 18.83 18.71
C LEU A 85 2.61 19.80 19.33
N LYS A 86 3.10 19.43 20.50
CA LYS A 86 4.18 20.14 21.19
C LYS A 86 5.30 19.19 21.55
N VAL A 87 6.54 19.60 21.28
CA VAL A 87 7.75 18.84 21.55
C VAL A 87 8.41 19.38 22.81
N GLY A 88 8.50 18.53 23.83
CA GLY A 88 9.16 18.85 25.10
C GLY A 88 10.62 18.41 25.11
N VAL A 89 11.54 19.34 25.36
CA VAL A 89 12.95 19.04 25.64
C VAL A 89 13.18 19.16 27.14
N TYR A 90 13.39 18.02 27.80
CA TYR A 90 13.67 17.97 29.23
C TYR A 90 15.17 17.87 29.49
N ASN A 91 15.72 18.82 30.24
CA ASN A 91 17.11 18.77 30.65
C ASN A 91 17.21 18.20 32.08
N ARG A 92 17.69 16.96 32.20
CA ARG A 92 17.81 16.26 33.49
C ARG A 92 18.78 16.95 34.46
N ARG A 93 19.81 17.65 33.96
CA ARG A 93 20.81 18.34 34.79
C ARG A 93 20.26 19.64 35.38
N THR A 94 19.53 20.42 34.59
CA THR A 94 18.95 21.70 35.06
C THR A 94 17.53 21.54 35.61
N ARG A 95 16.92 20.35 35.48
CA ARG A 95 15.51 20.05 35.78
C ARG A 95 14.51 21.00 35.12
N GLN A 96 14.89 21.58 33.97
CA GLN A 96 14.03 22.49 33.22
C GLN A 96 13.40 21.77 32.02
N PHE A 97 12.15 22.13 31.76
CA PHE A 97 11.36 21.62 30.64
C PHE A 97 11.08 22.75 29.66
N LYS A 98 11.47 22.58 28.39
CA LYS A 98 11.20 23.55 27.32
C LYS A 98 10.21 22.96 26.34
N LEU A 99 9.10 23.64 26.12
CA LEU A 99 8.04 23.21 25.20
C LEU A 99 8.15 24.01 23.91
N HIS A 100 8.19 23.32 22.78
CA HIS A 100 8.24 23.91 21.45
C HIS A 100 7.00 23.50 20.66
N ASP A 101 6.33 24.45 20.03
CA ASP A 101 5.28 24.13 19.07
C ASP A 101 5.92 23.46 17.84
N ALA A 102 5.33 22.36 17.39
CA ALA A 102 5.86 21.59 16.27
C ALA A 102 4.76 21.27 15.26
N ASP A 103 5.08 21.41 13.98
CA ASP A 103 4.19 20.94 12.92
C ASP A 103 4.50 19.47 12.59
N PHE A 104 3.47 18.68 12.31
CA PHE A 104 3.60 17.30 11.84
C PHE A 104 3.41 17.22 10.32
N PHE A 105 4.30 16.52 9.63
CA PHE A 105 4.22 16.27 8.20
C PHE A 105 4.37 14.78 7.89
N HIS A 106 3.42 14.26 7.12
CA HIS A 106 3.56 12.95 6.49
C HIS A 106 4.20 13.14 5.10
N LEU A 107 5.40 12.58 4.91
CA LEU A 107 6.25 12.76 3.73
C LEU A 107 6.09 11.58 2.76
N LYS A 108 5.65 11.89 1.54
CA LYS A 108 5.47 10.92 0.44
C LYS A 108 6.56 11.10 -0.62
N PRO A 109 7.08 10.01 -1.23
CA PRO A 109 8.07 10.12 -2.28
C PRO A 109 7.47 10.76 -3.52
N LEU A 110 8.10 11.83 -4.00
CA LEU A 110 7.83 12.41 -5.29
C LEU A 110 8.57 11.57 -6.34
N LEU A 111 7.84 10.61 -6.90
CA LEU A 111 8.28 9.92 -8.10
C LEU A 111 8.18 10.92 -9.24
N LYS A 112 9.33 11.28 -9.83
CA LYS A 112 9.35 12.01 -11.10
C LYS A 112 8.81 11.08 -12.18
N CYS A 113 7.49 10.95 -12.28
CA CYS A 113 6.90 10.48 -13.52
C CYS A 113 7.40 11.45 -14.59
N ARG A 114 8.02 10.93 -15.65
CA ARG A 114 8.09 11.63 -16.93
C ARG A 114 6.64 11.82 -17.36
N VAL A 115 5.99 12.85 -16.82
CA VAL A 115 4.88 13.46 -17.52
C VAL A 115 5.58 14.22 -18.62
N ASP A 116 5.68 13.60 -19.78
CA ASP A 116 6.01 14.32 -21.00
C ASP A 116 4.92 15.39 -21.13
N VAL A 117 5.20 16.59 -20.61
CA VAL A 117 4.39 17.79 -20.85
C VAL A 117 4.68 18.22 -22.29
N ASN A 118 4.43 17.32 -23.25
CA ASN A 118 4.29 17.64 -24.66
C ASN A 118 2.88 18.21 -24.84
N ASN A 119 2.63 19.37 -24.24
CA ASN A 119 1.46 20.17 -24.53
C ASN A 119 1.67 21.09 -25.76
N SER A 120 2.71 20.83 -26.56
CA SER A 120 2.98 21.55 -27.80
C SER A 120 2.85 20.63 -29.02
N GLN A 121 1.86 20.97 -29.85
CA GLN A 121 1.52 20.39 -31.16
C GLN A 121 0.79 19.03 -31.18
N LYS A 122 -0.29 18.89 -30.38
CA LYS A 122 -1.34 17.94 -30.79
C LYS A 122 -1.86 18.33 -32.17
N SER A 123 -1.87 17.38 -33.10
CA SER A 123 -2.39 17.58 -34.46
C SER A 123 -3.86 18.02 -34.39
N TRP A 124 -4.32 18.80 -35.38
CA TRP A 124 -5.76 19.12 -35.51
C TRP A 124 -6.64 17.86 -35.44
N SER A 125 -6.14 16.73 -35.97
CA SER A 125 -6.83 15.44 -35.88
C SER A 125 -6.94 14.93 -34.43
N GLU A 126 -5.86 14.98 -33.65
CA GLU A 126 -5.84 14.53 -32.26
C GLU A 126 -6.76 15.37 -31.36
N LYS A 127 -6.77 16.69 -31.55
CA LYS A 127 -7.71 17.57 -30.83
C LYS A 127 -9.17 17.23 -31.14
N THR A 128 -9.45 16.88 -32.39
CA THR A 128 -10.80 16.47 -32.81
C THR A 128 -11.17 15.10 -32.25
N GLN A 129 -10.21 14.19 -32.12
CA GLN A 129 -10.40 12.88 -31.50
C GLN A 129 -10.64 13.00 -29.98
N ASP A 130 -9.88 13.85 -29.26
CA ASP A 130 -10.11 14.13 -27.83
C ASP A 130 -11.50 14.71 -27.56
N LEU A 131 -11.94 15.66 -28.40
CA LEU A 131 -13.30 16.21 -28.32
C LEU A 131 -14.38 15.15 -28.59
N ALA A 132 -14.12 14.23 -29.53
CA ALA A 132 -15.04 13.14 -29.83
C ALA A 132 -15.06 12.05 -28.73
N LEU A 133 -13.94 11.80 -28.04
CA LEU A 133 -13.87 10.90 -26.89
C LEU A 133 -14.58 11.48 -25.66
N THR A 134 -14.51 12.80 -25.46
CA THR A 134 -15.16 13.49 -24.34
C THR A 134 -16.64 13.73 -24.59
N PHE A 135 -17.02 14.27 -25.76
CA PHE A 135 -18.40 14.73 -26.05
C PHE A 135 -19.12 13.96 -27.17
N GLY A 136 -18.45 13.05 -27.90
CA GLY A 136 -19.07 12.35 -29.03
C GLY A 136 -20.15 11.33 -28.65
N SER A 137 -20.88 10.83 -29.65
CA SER A 137 -21.86 9.75 -29.43
C SER A 137 -21.16 8.45 -29.00
N LYS A 138 -21.88 7.56 -28.30
CA LYS A 138 -21.35 6.25 -27.86
C LYS A 138 -20.66 5.48 -28.99
N ASN A 139 -21.26 5.49 -30.18
CA ASN A 139 -20.71 4.83 -31.36
C ASN A 139 -19.39 5.48 -31.80
N ARG A 140 -19.33 6.82 -31.85
CA ARG A 140 -18.11 7.54 -32.24
C ARG A 140 -16.97 7.36 -31.24
N LYS A 141 -17.29 7.37 -29.94
CA LYS A 141 -16.32 7.07 -28.87
C LYS A 141 -15.75 5.66 -29.03
N ARG A 142 -16.60 4.65 -29.28
CA ARG A 142 -16.20 3.25 -29.46
C ARG A 142 -15.30 3.05 -30.68
N VAL A 143 -15.61 3.71 -31.80
CA VAL A 143 -14.81 3.61 -33.04
C VAL A 143 -13.43 4.24 -32.86
N ILE A 144 -13.35 5.38 -32.16
CA ILE A 144 -12.06 6.04 -31.90
C ILE A 144 -11.23 5.24 -30.90
N SER A 145 -11.83 4.75 -29.82
CA SER A 145 -11.12 3.96 -28.82
C SER A 145 -10.64 2.61 -29.35
N SER A 146 -11.41 1.95 -30.22
CA SER A 146 -10.96 0.73 -30.89
C SER A 146 -9.78 1.00 -31.80
N ARG A 147 -9.84 2.05 -32.62
CA ARG A 147 -8.72 2.43 -33.50
C ARG A 147 -7.45 2.70 -32.70
N LEU A 148 -7.51 3.53 -31.64
CA LEU A 148 -6.34 3.85 -30.82
C LEU A 148 -5.73 2.60 -30.18
N LYS A 149 -6.57 1.64 -29.74
CA LYS A 149 -6.11 0.37 -29.16
C LYS A 149 -5.34 -0.50 -30.16
N TYR A 150 -5.70 -0.47 -31.43
CA TYR A 150 -4.98 -1.21 -32.49
C TYR A 150 -3.76 -0.43 -33.01
N GLU A 151 -3.83 0.90 -33.06
CA GLU A 151 -2.73 1.77 -33.49
C GLU A 151 -1.56 1.72 -32.49
N SER A 152 -1.84 1.57 -31.19
CA SER A 152 -0.81 1.30 -30.17
C SER A 152 -0.21 -0.10 -30.27
N ALA A 153 -0.97 -1.10 -30.73
CA ALA A 153 -0.47 -2.46 -30.95
C ALA A 153 0.32 -2.62 -32.27
N ALA A 154 -0.03 -1.82 -33.29
CA ALA A 154 0.63 -1.84 -34.60
C ALA A 154 2.03 -1.21 -34.58
N ASN A 155 2.30 -0.26 -33.66
CA ASN A 155 3.63 0.29 -33.48
C ASN A 155 4.63 -0.70 -32.86
N ASP A 156 4.16 -1.78 -32.24
CA ASP A 156 5.01 -2.85 -31.68
C ASP A 156 5.18 -4.06 -32.62
N THR A 157 4.46 -4.12 -33.76
CA THR A 157 4.47 -5.29 -34.64
C THR A 157 4.31 -4.94 -36.12
N ILE A 158 5.35 -4.36 -36.72
CA ILE A 158 5.52 -4.44 -38.18
C ILE A 158 5.94 -5.88 -38.51
N SER A 159 5.00 -6.75 -38.88
CA SER A 159 5.22 -7.92 -39.75
C SER A 159 3.89 -8.53 -40.19
N HIS A 160 3.50 -8.15 -41.41
CA HIS A 160 2.83 -8.91 -42.46
C HIS A 160 1.90 -10.11 -42.16
N ASP A 161 0.70 -9.98 -42.74
CA ASP A 161 -0.05 -11.01 -43.47
C ASP A 161 -0.50 -12.28 -42.71
N LYS A 162 -1.70 -12.18 -42.11
CA LYS A 162 -2.81 -13.15 -42.24
C LYS A 162 -3.99 -12.74 -41.35
N VAL A 163 -4.82 -11.84 -41.85
CA VAL A 163 -6.21 -11.69 -41.39
C VAL A 163 -7.08 -12.26 -42.49
N GLN A 164 -7.65 -13.45 -42.29
CA GLN A 164 -9.00 -13.82 -42.73
C GLN A 164 -9.26 -15.30 -42.35
N SER A 165 -10.03 -15.59 -41.30
CA SER A 165 -10.95 -16.75 -41.23
C SER A 165 -11.51 -17.14 -39.85
N SER A 166 -11.10 -16.51 -38.74
CA SER A 166 -11.50 -17.03 -37.40
C SER A 166 -12.15 -15.98 -36.48
N ILE A 167 -13.09 -15.19 -37.02
CA ILE A 167 -13.98 -14.34 -36.21
C ILE A 167 -15.40 -14.87 -36.35
N SER A 168 -15.76 -15.83 -35.51
CA SER A 168 -17.14 -16.14 -35.14
C SER A 168 -17.15 -17.09 -33.94
N SER A 169 -17.08 -16.52 -32.73
CA SER A 169 -17.71 -17.07 -31.53
C SER A 169 -17.52 -16.10 -30.36
N GLU A 170 -18.59 -15.38 -30.06
CA GLU A 170 -19.04 -14.95 -28.74
C GLU A 170 -18.03 -14.95 -27.59
N THR A 171 -17.78 -13.77 -27.02
CA THR A 171 -17.90 -13.62 -25.56
C THR A 171 -18.26 -12.17 -25.22
N THR A 172 -19.39 -12.02 -24.54
CA THR A 172 -19.83 -10.82 -23.84
C THR A 172 -18.77 -10.36 -22.86
N ILE A 173 -18.26 -9.15 -23.04
CA ILE A 173 -17.35 -8.52 -22.08
C ILE A 173 -18.14 -7.42 -21.37
N THR A 174 -18.60 -7.75 -20.16
CA THR A 174 -19.08 -6.81 -19.16
C THR A 174 -17.93 -5.89 -18.74
N GLU A 175 -18.22 -4.59 -18.69
CA GLU A 175 -17.29 -3.51 -18.34
C GLU A 175 -17.11 -3.41 -16.82
N GLU A 176 -16.09 -4.07 -16.24
CA GLU A 176 -15.47 -3.77 -14.94
C GLU A 176 -14.02 -4.30 -15.05
N ASN A 177 -12.91 -3.63 -14.76
CA ASN A 177 -12.62 -2.62 -13.76
C ASN A 177 -11.35 -1.83 -14.12
N LYS A 178 -11.33 -0.58 -13.63
CA LYS A 178 -10.12 0.22 -13.43
C LYS A 178 -9.25 -0.47 -12.38
N GLU A 179 -7.96 -0.60 -12.66
CA GLU A 179 -6.91 -1.02 -11.72
C GLU A 179 -6.62 0.10 -10.68
N GLU A 180 -7.61 0.46 -9.88
CA GLU A 180 -7.34 1.05 -8.57
C GLU A 180 -7.18 -0.11 -7.59
N CYS A 181 -6.05 -0.20 -6.88
CA CYS A 181 -5.81 -1.22 -5.86
C CYS A 181 -6.89 -1.13 -4.77
N GLN A 182 -8.01 -1.82 -4.97
CA GLN A 182 -9.03 -2.00 -3.95
C GLN A 182 -8.43 -2.88 -2.86
N ILE A 183 -8.22 -2.30 -1.68
CA ILE A 183 -7.65 -2.95 -0.49
C ILE A 183 -8.59 -4.06 0.05
N ILE A 184 -9.83 -4.11 -0.45
CA ILE A 184 -10.89 -5.01 0.00
C ILE A 184 -11.21 -6.00 -1.14
N PRO A 185 -11.38 -7.31 -0.83
CA PRO A 185 -11.82 -8.30 -1.83
C PRO A 185 -13.13 -7.89 -2.53
N PRO A 186 -13.36 -8.36 -3.77
CA PRO A 186 -14.58 -8.08 -4.53
C PRO A 186 -15.84 -8.39 -3.72
N GLN A 187 -16.76 -7.43 -3.65
CA GLN A 187 -18.01 -7.56 -2.90
C GLN A 187 -19.15 -8.01 -3.82
N ASN A 188 -19.83 -9.10 -3.46
CA ASN A 188 -21.05 -9.52 -4.13
C ASN A 188 -22.27 -8.73 -3.61
N LYS A 189 -22.70 -7.72 -4.36
CA LYS A 189 -23.86 -6.88 -4.02
C LYS A 189 -25.21 -7.61 -4.11
N ASN A 190 -25.25 -8.76 -4.77
CA ASN A 190 -26.46 -9.55 -4.97
C ASN A 190 -26.59 -10.69 -3.94
N ALA A 191 -25.71 -10.73 -2.93
CA ALA A 191 -25.76 -11.74 -1.89
C ALA A 191 -26.99 -11.55 -1.00
N ASN A 192 -27.80 -12.61 -0.86
CA ASN A 192 -29.00 -12.60 -0.02
C ASN A 192 -28.70 -12.97 1.44
N ARG A 193 -27.52 -13.54 1.70
CA ARG A 193 -27.01 -13.88 3.04
C ARG A 193 -25.69 -13.17 3.30
N VAL A 194 -25.47 -12.84 4.56
CA VAL A 194 -24.24 -12.14 5.01
C VAL A 194 -22.99 -12.95 4.67
N ASP A 195 -23.07 -14.28 4.79
CA ASP A 195 -21.96 -15.19 4.54
C ASP A 195 -21.56 -15.28 3.05
N GLU A 196 -22.42 -14.83 2.14
CA GLU A 196 -22.22 -14.90 0.68
C GLU A 196 -21.70 -13.58 0.08
N ILE A 197 -21.54 -12.54 0.91
CA ILE A 197 -21.09 -11.21 0.48
C ILE A 197 -19.66 -11.26 -0.08
N TYR A 198 -18.82 -12.11 0.52
CA TYR A 198 -17.44 -12.32 0.08
C TYR A 198 -17.23 -13.78 -0.29
N ASN A 199 -16.88 -14.00 -1.55
CA ASN A 199 -16.54 -15.33 -2.01
C ASN A 199 -15.11 -15.69 -1.56
N ILE A 200 -14.95 -16.86 -0.94
CA ILE A 200 -13.64 -17.32 -0.46
C ILE A 200 -12.65 -17.47 -1.61
N TYR A 201 -13.11 -17.86 -2.80
CA TYR A 201 -12.23 -18.05 -3.95
C TYR A 201 -11.65 -16.76 -4.51
N ASP A 202 -12.25 -15.61 -4.16
CA ASP A 202 -11.75 -14.30 -4.53
C ASP A 202 -10.63 -13.85 -3.56
N VAL A 203 -10.60 -14.43 -2.35
CA VAL A 203 -9.58 -14.17 -1.31
C VAL A 203 -8.44 -15.20 -1.39
N ILE A 204 -8.78 -16.46 -1.62
CA ILE A 204 -7.87 -17.60 -1.67
C ILE A 204 -8.13 -18.36 -2.97
N PRO A 205 -7.20 -18.37 -3.93
CA PRO A 205 -7.37 -19.14 -5.16
C PRO A 205 -7.69 -20.60 -4.85
N LYS A 206 -8.61 -21.19 -5.64
CA LYS A 206 -9.10 -22.57 -5.40
C LYS A 206 -7.98 -23.60 -5.30
N GLY A 207 -6.93 -23.47 -6.12
CA GLY A 207 -5.77 -24.37 -6.08
C GLY A 207 -5.08 -24.37 -4.72
N ASP A 208 -4.83 -23.18 -4.14
CA ASP A 208 -4.17 -23.06 -2.84
C ASP A 208 -5.13 -23.47 -1.69
N TYR A 209 -6.43 -23.21 -1.85
CA TYR A 209 -7.45 -23.61 -0.89
C TYR A 209 -7.57 -25.15 -0.74
N ASP A 210 -7.39 -25.89 -1.83
CA ASP A 210 -7.41 -27.35 -1.82
C ASP A 210 -6.13 -27.93 -1.18
N CYS A 211 -4.97 -27.29 -1.36
CA CYS A 211 -3.72 -27.70 -0.71
C CYS A 211 -3.79 -27.68 0.83
N LEU A 212 -4.62 -26.80 1.41
CA LEU A 212 -4.79 -26.66 2.86
C LEU A 212 -5.47 -27.86 3.53
N ASP A 213 -6.01 -28.82 2.78
CA ASP A 213 -6.69 -30.02 3.34
C ASP A 213 -5.79 -30.82 4.28
N THR A 214 -4.51 -30.94 3.95
CA THR A 214 -3.56 -31.76 4.71
C THR A 214 -3.33 -31.20 6.12
N GLU A 215 -3.18 -29.89 6.22
CA GLU A 215 -2.90 -29.19 7.47
C GLU A 215 -4.18 -28.91 8.25
N ALA A 216 -5.30 -28.67 7.56
CA ALA A 216 -6.61 -28.52 8.21
C ALA A 216 -7.03 -29.79 8.97
N LYS A 217 -6.64 -30.98 8.49
CA LYS A 217 -6.87 -32.25 9.20
C LYS A 217 -6.16 -32.30 10.56
N ILE A 218 -5.01 -31.62 10.70
CA ILE A 218 -4.32 -31.52 11.99
C ILE A 218 -5.23 -30.81 12.99
N PHE A 219 -5.90 -29.72 12.58
CA PHE A 219 -6.84 -28.96 13.41
C PHE A 219 -8.15 -29.69 13.71
N MET A 220 -8.61 -30.56 12.82
CA MET A 220 -9.80 -31.39 13.03
C MET A 220 -9.57 -32.49 14.08
N ASN A 221 -8.36 -33.06 14.14
CA ASN A 221 -8.03 -34.17 15.03
C ASN A 221 -7.45 -33.72 16.38
N VAL A 222 -7.67 -32.45 16.75
CA VAL A 222 -7.07 -31.87 17.95
C VAL A 222 -7.80 -32.34 19.21
N THR A 223 -7.07 -33.06 20.06
CA THR A 223 -7.47 -33.38 21.43
C THR A 223 -6.87 -32.36 22.41
N ARG A 224 -7.37 -32.31 23.65
CA ARG A 224 -6.85 -31.40 24.70
C ARG A 224 -5.35 -31.60 24.97
N GLU A 225 -4.85 -32.82 24.83
CA GLU A 225 -3.44 -33.16 24.98
C GLU A 225 -2.60 -32.61 23.82
N ASN A 226 -3.10 -32.75 22.59
CA ASN A 226 -2.47 -32.18 21.39
C ASN A 226 -2.46 -30.65 21.42
N LEU A 227 -3.45 -29.98 22.02
CA LEU A 227 -3.44 -28.53 22.20
C LEU A 227 -2.28 -28.04 23.04
N GLN A 228 -1.93 -28.76 24.10
CA GLN A 228 -0.80 -28.38 24.96
C GLN A 228 0.53 -28.53 24.21
N LEU A 229 0.66 -29.56 23.38
CA LEU A 229 1.81 -29.73 22.49
C LEU A 229 1.90 -28.60 21.46
N LEU A 230 0.79 -28.27 20.80
CA LEU A 230 0.71 -27.17 19.82
C LEU A 230 1.02 -25.81 20.43
N ARG A 231 0.70 -25.61 21.72
CA ARG A 231 1.04 -24.40 22.47
C ARG A 231 2.55 -24.30 22.75
N ASN A 232 3.21 -25.42 22.97
CA ASN A 232 4.64 -25.47 23.24
C ASN A 232 5.49 -25.24 21.99
N ASP A 233 5.02 -25.68 20.82
CA ASP A 233 5.73 -25.50 19.53
C ASP A 233 5.81 -24.02 19.07
N ALA A 234 5.07 -23.11 19.73
CA ALA A 234 5.02 -21.66 19.44
C ALA A 234 4.77 -21.29 17.94
N LYS A 235 4.29 -22.25 17.15
CA LYS A 235 4.09 -22.13 15.69
C LYS A 235 2.79 -21.40 15.34
N TYR A 236 1.80 -21.45 16.21
CA TYR A 236 0.45 -20.92 15.98
C TYR A 236 0.20 -19.67 16.80
N CYS A 237 -0.60 -18.75 16.26
CA CYS A 237 -0.97 -17.55 17.01
C CYS A 237 -1.94 -17.89 18.16
N GLU A 238 -1.89 -17.09 19.22
CA GLU A 238 -2.69 -17.31 20.43
C GLU A 238 -4.19 -17.29 20.16
N PHE A 239 -4.64 -16.49 19.17
CA PHE A 239 -6.01 -16.49 18.70
C PHE A 239 -6.46 -17.86 18.17
N ILE A 240 -5.64 -18.54 17.36
CA ILE A 240 -6.00 -19.86 16.81
C ILE A 240 -6.06 -20.89 17.93
N LEU A 241 -5.11 -20.87 18.86
CA LEU A 241 -5.10 -21.78 20.01
C LEU A 241 -6.36 -21.61 20.87
N HIS A 242 -6.74 -20.36 21.16
CA HIS A 242 -7.97 -20.06 21.89
C HIS A 242 -9.23 -20.48 21.12
N PHE A 243 -9.27 -20.25 19.81
CA PHE A 243 -10.39 -20.66 18.97
C PHE A 243 -10.58 -22.17 18.97
N LEU A 244 -9.48 -22.93 18.87
CA LEU A 244 -9.50 -24.39 18.94
C LEU A 244 -9.94 -24.87 20.33
N GLU A 245 -9.50 -24.22 21.41
CA GLU A 245 -9.92 -24.57 22.78
C GLU A 245 -11.44 -24.41 22.99
N VAL A 246 -12.05 -23.37 22.42
CA VAL A 246 -13.49 -23.09 22.56
C VAL A 246 -14.35 -23.95 21.64
N ARG A 247 -13.86 -24.31 20.45
CA ARG A 247 -14.65 -24.94 19.38
C ARG A 247 -14.20 -26.35 18.98
N PHE A 248 -13.37 -27.03 19.78
CA PHE A 248 -12.76 -28.34 19.48
C PHE A 248 -13.71 -29.44 18.99
N GLN A 249 -15.00 -29.41 19.31
CA GLN A 249 -15.95 -30.48 18.97
C GLN A 249 -16.73 -30.25 17.66
N ASN A 250 -16.86 -29.01 17.20
CA ASN A 250 -17.74 -28.63 16.09
C ASN A 250 -16.99 -27.81 15.03
N LEU A 251 -15.75 -28.22 14.71
CA LEU A 251 -14.97 -27.55 13.69
C LEU A 251 -15.35 -28.12 12.31
N SER A 252 -15.75 -27.26 11.38
CA SER A 252 -15.93 -27.67 9.99
C SER A 252 -14.58 -27.70 9.28
N LEU A 253 -14.41 -28.59 8.31
CA LEU A 253 -13.19 -28.64 7.49
C LEU A 253 -12.91 -27.29 6.81
N HIS A 254 -13.96 -26.60 6.38
CA HIS A 254 -13.86 -25.26 5.83
C HIS A 254 -13.26 -24.26 6.83
N THR A 255 -13.77 -24.23 8.07
CA THR A 255 -13.25 -23.37 9.13
C THR A 255 -11.81 -23.72 9.48
N ALA A 256 -11.45 -25.00 9.52
CA ALA A 256 -10.08 -25.45 9.75
C ALA A 256 -9.11 -24.94 8.68
N LYS A 257 -9.50 -25.02 7.39
CA LYS A 257 -8.71 -24.45 6.28
C LYS A 257 -8.50 -22.94 6.43
N LEU A 258 -9.54 -22.20 6.78
CA LEU A 258 -9.45 -20.76 6.98
C LEU A 258 -8.50 -20.40 8.15
N LEU A 259 -8.52 -21.20 9.23
CA LEU A 259 -7.59 -21.01 10.35
C LEU A 259 -6.14 -21.26 9.93
N CYS A 260 -5.88 -22.29 9.11
CA CYS A 260 -4.54 -22.54 8.54
C CYS A 260 -4.07 -21.33 7.73
N TYR A 261 -4.92 -20.82 6.85
CA TYR A 261 -4.61 -19.65 6.02
C TYR A 261 -4.34 -18.40 6.86
N LEU A 262 -5.15 -18.14 7.89
CA LEU A 262 -4.94 -17.02 8.81
C LEU A 262 -3.62 -17.14 9.56
N ASN A 263 -3.22 -18.36 9.94
CA ASN A 263 -1.91 -18.60 10.54
C ASN A 263 -0.79 -18.21 9.57
N TYR A 264 -0.88 -18.63 8.30
CA TYR A 264 0.10 -18.29 7.29
C TYR A 264 0.21 -16.79 7.06
N MET A 265 -0.92 -16.09 6.99
CA MET A 265 -0.90 -14.62 6.86
C MET A 265 -0.30 -13.96 8.10
N THR A 266 -0.58 -14.47 9.29
CA THR A 266 0.02 -13.97 10.53
C THR A 266 1.53 -14.16 10.55
N VAL A 267 2.02 -15.32 10.08
CA VAL A 267 3.45 -15.59 9.93
C VAL A 267 4.05 -14.65 8.90
N LEU A 268 3.43 -14.51 7.73
CA LEU A 268 3.91 -13.65 6.64
C LEU A 268 4.07 -12.20 7.08
N ILE A 269 3.06 -11.65 7.77
CA ILE A 269 3.07 -10.28 8.29
C ILE A 269 4.17 -10.08 9.34
N LYS A 270 4.43 -11.09 10.18
CA LYS A 270 5.48 -11.02 11.22
C LYS A 270 6.89 -11.24 10.68
N THR A 271 7.03 -12.03 9.62
CA THR A 271 8.34 -12.34 9.03
C THR A 271 8.88 -11.14 8.26
N THR A 272 10.15 -10.80 8.51
CA THR A 272 10.83 -9.75 7.76
C THR A 272 11.34 -10.30 6.43
N TYR A 273 11.44 -9.47 5.38
CA TYR A 273 12.00 -9.83 4.06
C TYR A 273 13.30 -10.66 4.10
N LYS A 274 14.21 -10.37 5.05
CA LYS A 274 15.48 -11.10 5.24
C LYS A 274 15.32 -12.55 5.71
N GLU A 275 14.20 -12.86 6.34
CA GLU A 275 13.87 -14.20 6.83
C GLU A 275 13.13 -14.99 5.77
N LEU A 276 12.25 -14.35 5.00
CA LEU A 276 11.58 -14.94 3.84
C LEU A 276 12.61 -15.47 2.83
N LYS A 277 13.60 -14.66 2.44
CA LYS A 277 14.67 -15.06 1.52
C LYS A 277 15.52 -16.26 2.01
N ARG A 278 15.52 -16.54 3.32
CA ARG A 278 16.23 -17.70 3.91
C ARG A 278 15.32 -18.92 4.12
N LYS A 279 14.00 -18.70 4.14
CA LYS A 279 12.97 -19.72 4.37
C LYS A 279 12.19 -20.09 3.11
N GLU A 280 12.55 -19.52 1.95
CA GLU A 280 12.04 -19.89 0.62
C GLU A 280 12.03 -21.43 0.45
N ASP A 281 13.02 -22.14 1.02
CA ASP A 281 13.12 -23.60 0.96
C ASP A 281 12.21 -24.40 1.92
N ILE A 282 11.61 -23.78 2.96
CA ILE A 282 10.98 -24.52 4.08
C ILE A 282 9.48 -24.22 4.25
N LEU A 283 9.01 -23.02 3.90
CA LEU A 283 7.62 -22.62 4.16
C LEU A 283 6.69 -22.77 2.94
N PHE A 284 7.24 -22.93 1.73
CA PHE A 284 6.49 -22.74 0.49
C PHE A 284 6.44 -23.96 -0.43
N SER A 285 6.89 -25.14 0.03
CA SER A 285 6.80 -26.37 -0.77
C SER A 285 5.36 -26.85 -1.04
N SER A 286 4.35 -26.22 -0.42
CA SER A 286 2.93 -26.59 -0.52
C SER A 286 2.01 -25.51 -1.10
N LEU A 287 2.48 -24.25 -1.28
CA LEU A 287 1.71 -23.18 -1.91
C LEU A 287 2.22 -22.96 -3.34
N SER A 288 1.32 -22.80 -4.30
CA SER A 288 1.72 -22.65 -5.69
C SER A 288 2.62 -21.42 -5.90
N ASP A 289 3.63 -21.55 -6.76
CA ASP A 289 4.64 -20.52 -7.11
C ASP A 289 4.04 -19.15 -7.50
N LYS A 290 2.73 -19.09 -7.76
CA LYS A 290 2.01 -17.87 -8.15
C LYS A 290 1.81 -16.88 -7.01
N LEU A 291 1.72 -17.32 -5.75
CA LEU A 291 1.59 -16.40 -4.61
C LEU A 291 2.90 -15.64 -4.32
N ILE A 292 4.03 -16.22 -4.71
CA ILE A 292 5.39 -15.69 -4.47
C ILE A 292 5.66 -14.44 -5.32
N ILE A 293 5.09 -14.37 -6.53
CA ILE A 293 5.34 -13.26 -7.47
C ILE A 293 4.72 -11.94 -6.97
N LEU A 294 3.62 -12.00 -6.19
CA LEU A 294 2.96 -10.81 -5.65
C LEU A 294 3.72 -10.20 -4.45
N ALA A 295 4.43 -11.00 -3.65
CA ALA A 295 5.21 -10.49 -2.51
C ALA A 295 6.62 -9.99 -2.89
N CYS A 296 7.15 -10.38 -4.05
CA CYS A 296 8.48 -9.98 -4.50
C CYS A 296 8.50 -8.73 -5.39
N LYS A 297 7.35 -8.14 -5.70
CA LYS A 297 7.23 -7.00 -6.62
C LYS A 297 6.67 -5.75 -5.95
N GLU A 298 7.27 -5.34 -4.83
CA GLU A 298 7.20 -3.98 -4.27
C GLU A 298 8.48 -3.63 -3.50
#